data_AF-A0A1C5Z083-F1
#
_entry.id   AF-A0A1C5Z083-F1
#
_cell.length_a   1.000
_cell.length_b   1.000
_cell.length_c   1.000
_cell.angle_alpha   90.00
_cell.angle_beta   90.00
_cell.angle_gamma   90.00
#
_symmetry.space_group_name_H-M   'P 1'
#
loop_
_entity.id
_entity.type
_entity.pdbx_description
1 polymer ?
#
loop_
_entity_poly.entity_id
_entity_poly.type
_entity_poly.pdbx_seq_one_letter_code
_entity_poly.pdbx_strand_id
1 'polypeptide(L)'
;MKVNKKITAMLLSAVIAAAPAAAPIMDVQTVAAATTTTKTLKNAWSKNHKYYYDKNGKKVTGVKKIGKYTYVFAKNGKLVTNKKYYKYNAKTYYKIAKNGRAKKLSAVETLAAIRLKKCGGNLKKAFNWSSSVRYAGNYKVAKKNVTNYAKYGFQTGRGDCYVQAATFYQMAKVAGYDAKYVKGSVKKGKGLAPHAWVEIKSNGKTYVYDPNFQSEFGKKGYTGYKITYGQKGTLQYVKTSKGR
;
A
#
# COMPACT_ATOMS: atom_id res chain seq x y z
N MET A 1 1.54 -47.35 -17.45
CA MET A 1 2.33 -47.25 -18.71
C MET A 1 3.60 -46.48 -18.40
N LYS A 2 4.71 -47.18 -18.11
CA LYS A 2 5.76 -47.62 -19.06
C LYS A 2 6.49 -46.43 -19.71
N VAL A 3 7.52 -45.88 -19.05
CA VAL A 3 8.98 -46.02 -19.30
C VAL A 3 9.42 -45.93 -20.77
N ASN A 4 10.37 -45.04 -21.12
CA ASN A 4 11.80 -45.38 -21.22
C ASN A 4 12.68 -44.33 -21.94
N LYS A 5 13.90 -44.22 -21.38
CA LYS A 5 15.12 -43.62 -21.93
C LYS A 5 15.44 -44.16 -23.34
N LYS A 6 16.16 -43.37 -24.15
CA LYS A 6 17.14 -43.92 -25.09
C LYS A 6 18.49 -43.22 -24.95
N ILE A 7 19.44 -44.02 -24.48
CA ILE A 7 20.89 -43.92 -24.62
C ILE A 7 21.22 -44.78 -25.86
N THR A 8 22.05 -44.28 -26.77
CA THR A 8 22.78 -45.09 -27.77
C THR A 8 24.03 -44.26 -28.16
N ALA A 9 25.24 -44.56 -27.65
CA ALA A 9 26.22 -45.60 -28.05
C ALA A 9 26.70 -45.44 -29.52
N MET A 10 27.94 -44.96 -29.78
CA MET A 10 29.25 -45.67 -29.78
C MET A 10 29.58 -46.27 -31.17
N LEU A 11 30.63 -45.76 -31.83
CA LEU A 11 31.43 -46.39 -32.89
C LEU A 11 32.88 -45.96 -32.63
N LEU A 12 33.73 -46.79 -32.02
CA LEU A 12 34.59 -47.85 -32.58
C LEU A 12 35.70 -47.34 -33.54
N SER A 13 36.86 -47.13 -32.93
CA SER A 13 38.22 -47.55 -33.30
C SER A 13 38.74 -47.39 -34.74
N ALA A 14 39.85 -46.65 -34.84
CA ALA A 14 41.02 -47.09 -35.61
C ALA A 14 42.29 -46.68 -34.85
N VAL A 15 43.07 -47.69 -34.45
CA VAL A 15 44.42 -47.54 -33.88
C VAL A 15 45.40 -47.54 -35.04
N ILE A 16 46.20 -46.48 -35.17
CA ILE A 16 47.45 -46.54 -35.93
C ILE A 16 48.55 -46.26 -34.91
N ALA A 17 49.35 -47.28 -34.64
CA ALA A 17 50.57 -47.18 -33.87
C ALA A 17 51.68 -46.59 -34.74
N ALA A 18 52.29 -45.51 -34.28
CA ALA A 18 53.64 -45.11 -34.66
C ALA A 18 54.29 -44.41 -33.44
N ALA A 19 55.35 -45.01 -32.91
CA ALA A 19 56.22 -44.46 -31.87
C ALA A 19 57.36 -43.64 -32.51
N PRO A 20 58.23 -42.95 -31.74
CA PRO A 20 58.10 -41.54 -31.41
C PRO A 20 59.22 -40.68 -32.05
N ALA A 21 58.89 -39.46 -32.49
CA ALA A 21 59.88 -38.41 -32.71
C ALA A 21 59.82 -37.43 -31.53
N ALA A 22 60.95 -37.22 -30.86
CA ALA A 22 61.08 -36.35 -29.70
C ALA A 22 60.68 -34.91 -30.05
N ALA A 23 59.70 -34.37 -29.33
CA ALA A 23 59.32 -32.97 -29.37
C ALA A 23 59.82 -32.26 -28.09
N PRO A 24 60.22 -30.98 -28.18
CA PRO A 24 60.81 -30.27 -27.06
C PRO A 24 59.77 -30.01 -25.95
N ILE A 25 60.23 -30.18 -24.71
CA ILE A 25 59.61 -29.70 -23.47
C ILE A 25 59.26 -28.20 -23.60
N MET A 26 57.97 -27.89 -23.78
CA MET A 26 57.45 -26.54 -23.54
C MET A 26 56.99 -26.43 -22.10
N ASP A 27 57.57 -25.44 -21.43
CA ASP A 27 57.32 -25.03 -20.07
C ASP A 27 55.82 -24.78 -19.84
N VAL A 28 55.18 -25.56 -18.96
CA VAL A 28 53.78 -25.34 -18.57
C VAL A 28 53.78 -24.18 -17.59
N GLN A 29 53.68 -22.97 -18.14
CA GLN A 29 53.46 -21.77 -17.34
C GLN A 29 52.08 -21.89 -16.69
N THR A 30 52.10 -22.23 -15.40
CA THR A 30 50.90 -22.36 -14.56
C THR A 30 50.27 -20.97 -14.43
N VAL A 31 49.22 -20.69 -15.20
CA VAL A 31 48.43 -19.46 -15.04
C VAL A 31 47.63 -19.58 -13.75
N ALA A 32 48.12 -18.94 -12.68
CA ALA A 32 47.38 -18.78 -11.45
C ALA A 32 46.04 -18.09 -11.76
N ALA A 33 44.93 -18.76 -11.46
CA ALA A 33 43.60 -18.19 -11.58
C ALA A 33 43.55 -16.90 -10.74
N ALA A 34 43.45 -15.75 -11.39
CA ALA A 34 43.30 -14.47 -10.73
C ALA A 34 42.01 -14.50 -9.90
N THR A 35 42.15 -14.73 -8.60
CA THR A 35 41.07 -14.67 -7.62
C THR A 35 40.52 -13.26 -7.67
N THR A 36 39.40 -13.07 -8.37
CA THR A 36 38.72 -11.78 -8.40
C THR A 36 38.16 -11.56 -7.00
N THR A 37 38.91 -10.84 -6.16
CA THR A 37 38.52 -10.49 -4.80
C THR A 37 37.32 -9.55 -4.89
N THR A 38 36.15 -10.15 -5.04
CA THR A 38 34.90 -9.40 -5.13
C THR A 38 34.72 -8.77 -3.75
N LYS A 39 34.99 -7.46 -3.63
CA LYS A 39 34.82 -6.72 -2.37
C LYS A 39 33.39 -6.93 -1.87
N THR A 40 33.24 -7.77 -0.84
CA THR A 40 31.94 -8.03 -0.23
C THR A 40 31.45 -6.76 0.46
N LEU A 41 30.35 -6.20 -0.03
CA LEU A 41 29.70 -5.04 0.59
C LEU A 41 29.25 -5.41 2.01
N LYS A 42 29.65 -4.63 3.02
CA LYS A 42 29.28 -4.82 4.43
C LYS A 42 28.73 -3.52 5.00
N ASN A 43 27.64 -3.59 5.75
CA ASN A 43 26.93 -2.42 6.30
C ASN A 43 26.68 -1.31 5.26
N ALA A 44 26.39 -1.70 4.01
CA ALA A 44 26.34 -0.81 2.87
C ALA A 44 25.17 -1.13 1.95
N TRP A 45 24.70 -0.10 1.25
CA TRP A 45 23.75 -0.24 0.16
C TRP A 45 24.43 -0.84 -1.06
N SER A 46 23.68 -1.64 -1.84
CA SER A 46 24.10 -1.96 -3.20
C SER A 46 24.20 -0.70 -4.05
N LYS A 47 25.04 -0.70 -5.10
CA LYS A 47 25.21 0.44 -6.02
C LYS A 47 23.87 1.00 -6.54
N ASN A 48 22.92 0.12 -6.83
CA ASN A 48 21.57 0.47 -7.31
C ASN A 48 20.53 0.74 -6.19
N HIS A 49 20.94 0.77 -4.92
CA HIS A 49 20.10 0.99 -3.75
C HIS A 49 18.90 0.04 -3.60
N LYS A 50 18.95 -1.15 -4.23
CA LYS A 50 17.89 -2.18 -4.13
C LYS A 50 18.11 -3.15 -2.98
N TYR A 51 19.30 -3.23 -2.42
CA TYR A 51 19.68 -4.14 -1.34
C TYR A 51 20.50 -3.41 -0.30
N TYR A 52 20.45 -3.89 0.93
CA TYR A 52 21.36 -3.50 1.99
C TYR A 52 22.03 -4.75 2.56
N TYR A 53 23.33 -4.68 2.78
CA TYR A 53 24.13 -5.78 3.30
C TYR A 53 24.48 -5.53 4.76
N ASP A 54 24.36 -6.56 5.59
CA ASP A 54 24.74 -6.49 7.00
C ASP A 54 26.27 -6.57 7.21
N LYS A 55 26.70 -6.64 8.47
CA LYS A 55 28.11 -6.74 8.85
C LYS A 55 28.83 -7.97 8.28
N ASN A 56 28.07 -9.02 7.96
CA ASN A 56 28.59 -10.28 7.41
C ASN A 56 28.51 -10.30 5.88
N GLY A 57 28.05 -9.22 5.25
CA GLY A 57 27.86 -9.17 3.80
C GLY A 57 26.63 -9.93 3.31
N LYS A 58 25.68 -10.26 4.20
CA LYS A 58 24.42 -10.91 3.83
C LYS A 58 23.34 -9.86 3.57
N LYS A 59 22.51 -10.09 2.54
CA LYS A 59 21.35 -9.22 2.24
C LYS A 59 20.38 -9.23 3.41
N VAL A 60 20.01 -8.05 3.90
CA VAL A 60 19.02 -7.92 4.97
C VAL A 60 17.61 -8.19 4.44
N THR A 61 16.75 -8.71 5.31
CA THR A 61 15.33 -8.96 5.05
C THR A 61 14.46 -8.38 6.15
N GLY A 62 13.17 -8.15 5.87
CA GLY A 62 12.21 -7.66 6.86
C GLY A 62 12.35 -6.16 7.16
N VAL A 63 11.84 -5.74 8.31
CA VAL A 63 11.93 -4.34 8.75
C VAL A 63 13.30 -4.09 9.36
N LYS A 64 14.03 -3.08 8.86
CA LYS A 64 15.35 -2.69 9.37
C LYS A 64 15.46 -1.17 9.49
N LYS A 65 16.10 -0.74 10.57
CA LYS A 65 16.51 0.66 10.75
C LYS A 65 17.93 0.81 10.23
N ILE A 66 18.14 1.72 9.28
CA ILE A 66 19.43 2.03 8.67
C ILE A 66 19.64 3.53 8.83
N GLY A 67 20.60 3.91 9.67
CA GLY A 67 20.74 5.26 10.18
C GLY A 67 19.44 5.72 10.88
N LYS A 68 18.92 6.88 10.49
CA LYS A 68 17.69 7.45 11.08
C LYS A 68 16.38 6.94 10.47
N TYR A 69 16.44 6.12 9.41
CA TYR A 69 15.27 5.73 8.63
C TYR A 69 14.96 4.24 8.77
N THR A 70 13.67 3.92 8.72
CA THR A 70 13.17 2.54 8.66
C THR A 70 12.91 2.15 7.21
N TYR A 71 13.29 0.93 6.84
CA TYR A 71 13.10 0.33 5.52
C TYR A 71 12.47 -1.06 5.66
N VAL A 72 11.82 -1.54 4.60
CA VAL A 72 11.24 -2.88 4.55
C VAL A 72 11.82 -3.62 3.35
N PHE A 73 12.42 -4.78 3.60
CA PHE A 73 13.00 -5.65 2.58
C PHE A 73 12.18 -6.93 2.45
N ALA A 74 11.94 -7.35 1.21
CA ALA A 74 11.26 -8.61 0.91
C ALA A 74 12.12 -9.82 1.33
N LYS A 75 11.54 -11.03 1.29
CA LYS A 75 12.25 -12.27 1.67
C LYS A 75 13.52 -12.53 0.84
N ASN A 76 13.57 -12.07 -0.41
CA ASN A 76 14.75 -12.14 -1.27
C ASN A 76 15.75 -10.98 -1.06
N GLY A 77 15.54 -10.16 -0.03
CA GLY A 77 16.38 -9.01 0.32
C GLY A 77 16.15 -7.76 -0.51
N LYS A 78 15.23 -7.77 -1.49
CA LYS A 78 14.94 -6.59 -2.31
C LYS A 78 14.17 -5.53 -1.50
N LEU A 79 14.59 -4.28 -1.59
CA LEU A 79 13.93 -3.13 -0.99
C LEU A 79 12.51 -2.97 -1.54
N VAL A 80 11.53 -2.88 -0.64
CA VAL A 80 10.15 -2.53 -0.99
C VAL A 80 10.06 -1.02 -1.12
N THR A 81 9.48 -0.52 -2.22
CA THR A 81 9.33 0.91 -2.49
C THR A 81 7.93 1.26 -2.97
N ASN A 82 7.56 2.54 -2.84
CA ASN A 82 6.36 3.14 -3.43
C ASN A 82 5.05 2.40 -3.13
N LYS A 83 4.77 2.13 -1.85
CA LYS A 83 3.51 1.51 -1.40
C LYS A 83 2.70 2.49 -0.56
N LYS A 84 1.48 2.80 -1.00
CA LYS A 84 0.53 3.66 -0.26
C LYS A 84 0.22 3.07 1.12
N TYR A 85 -0.03 1.76 1.16
CA TYR A 85 -0.10 0.93 2.35
C TYR A 85 0.49 -0.44 2.02
N TYR A 86 1.35 -0.96 2.90
CA TYR A 86 2.02 -2.25 2.75
C TYR A 86 1.74 -3.09 3.98
N LYS A 87 1.13 -4.27 3.79
CA LYS A 87 0.90 -5.25 4.86
C LYS A 87 2.22 -5.96 5.17
N TYR A 88 2.82 -5.66 6.32
CA TYR A 88 3.98 -6.41 6.80
C TYR A 88 3.56 -7.69 7.55
N ASN A 89 2.55 -7.59 8.41
CA ASN A 89 1.93 -8.72 9.08
C ASN A 89 0.43 -8.45 9.32
N ALA A 90 -0.24 -9.26 10.14
CA ALA A 90 -1.68 -9.11 10.40
C ALA A 90 -2.08 -7.72 10.94
N LYS A 91 -1.27 -7.13 11.82
CA LYS A 91 -1.58 -5.88 12.55
C LYS A 91 -0.66 -4.70 12.17
N THR A 92 0.41 -4.94 11.42
CA THR A 92 1.40 -3.91 11.08
C THR A 92 1.38 -3.59 9.60
N TYR A 93 1.11 -2.31 9.31
CA TYR A 93 1.15 -1.74 7.97
C TYR A 93 2.13 -0.56 7.91
N TYR A 94 2.71 -0.36 6.74
CA TYR A 94 3.62 0.77 6.46
C TYR A 94 3.16 1.56 5.25
N LYS A 95 3.30 2.89 5.29
CA LYS A 95 3.41 3.72 4.10
C LYS A 95 4.87 3.76 3.68
N ILE A 96 5.16 3.40 2.43
CA ILE A 96 6.52 3.30 1.91
C ILE A 96 6.69 4.28 0.74
N ALA A 97 7.60 5.23 0.90
CA ALA A 97 7.89 6.24 -0.11
C ALA A 97 8.64 5.66 -1.32
N LYS A 98 8.79 6.46 -2.40
CA LYS A 98 9.51 6.05 -3.61
C LYS A 98 10.98 5.67 -3.34
N ASN A 99 11.60 6.35 -2.37
CA ASN A 99 12.97 6.05 -1.91
C ASN A 99 13.03 4.91 -0.86
N GLY A 100 11.96 4.15 -0.65
CA GLY A 100 11.91 3.00 0.26
C GLY A 100 11.77 3.33 1.74
N ARG A 101 11.80 4.61 2.13
CA ARG A 101 11.57 5.01 3.53
C ARG A 101 10.17 4.60 3.96
N ALA A 102 10.10 3.85 5.05
CA ALA A 102 8.88 3.28 5.59
C ALA A 102 8.46 4.01 6.87
N LYS A 103 7.19 4.44 6.92
CA LYS A 103 6.54 4.97 8.11
C LYS A 103 5.44 4.01 8.54
N LYS A 104 5.48 3.54 9.78
CA LYS A 104 4.43 2.69 10.35
C LYS A 104 3.11 3.47 10.36
N LEU A 105 2.04 2.85 9.89
CA LEU A 105 0.71 3.43 9.95
C LEU A 105 0.23 3.50 11.41
N SER A 106 -0.48 4.58 11.75
CA SER A 106 -1.20 4.67 13.03
C SER A 106 -2.29 3.60 13.14
N ALA A 107 -2.88 3.44 14.33
CA ALA A 107 -3.96 2.47 14.54
C ALA A 107 -5.17 2.71 13.61
N VAL A 108 -5.59 3.97 13.41
CA VAL A 108 -6.73 4.29 12.53
C VAL A 108 -6.40 4.08 11.06
N GLU A 109 -5.19 4.44 10.63
CA GLU A 109 -4.73 4.21 9.26
C GLU A 109 -4.59 2.72 8.97
N THR A 110 -4.21 1.92 9.99
CA THR A 110 -4.15 0.45 9.89
C THR A 110 -5.55 -0.15 9.69
N LEU A 111 -6.54 0.26 10.49
CA LEU A 111 -7.94 -0.17 10.31
C LEU A 111 -8.47 0.22 8.92
N ALA A 112 -8.17 1.43 8.47
CA ALA A 112 -8.52 1.89 7.14
C ALA A 112 -7.84 1.07 6.03
N ALA A 113 -6.55 0.76 6.15
CA ALA A 113 -5.83 -0.06 5.18
C ALA A 113 -6.37 -1.50 5.13
N ILE A 114 -6.72 -2.09 6.28
CA ILE A 114 -7.36 -3.40 6.35
C ILE A 114 -8.71 -3.38 5.63
N ARG A 115 -9.57 -2.38 5.92
CA ARG A 115 -10.88 -2.27 5.27
C ARG A 115 -10.75 -2.00 3.78
N LEU A 116 -9.89 -1.07 3.38
CA LEU A 116 -9.62 -0.76 1.98
C LEU A 116 -9.11 -1.98 1.21
N LYS A 117 -8.24 -2.80 1.83
CA LYS A 117 -7.82 -4.07 1.23
C LYS A 117 -9.00 -5.02 1.00
N LYS A 118 -9.95 -5.13 1.94
CA LYS A 118 -11.20 -5.90 1.74
C LYS A 118 -12.06 -5.33 0.61
N CYS A 119 -12.01 -4.02 0.40
CA CYS A 119 -12.64 -3.34 -0.75
C CYS A 119 -11.82 -3.46 -2.06
N GLY A 120 -10.76 -4.28 -2.09
CA GLY A 120 -9.92 -4.47 -3.27
C GLY A 120 -9.07 -3.24 -3.65
N GLY A 121 -8.84 -2.31 -2.73
CA GLY A 121 -8.16 -1.04 -3.02
C GLY A 121 -9.00 -0.05 -3.84
N ASN A 122 -10.27 -0.35 -4.11
CA ASN A 122 -11.14 0.46 -4.96
C ASN A 122 -11.87 1.53 -4.14
N LEU A 123 -11.78 2.80 -4.57
CA LEU A 123 -12.37 3.93 -3.86
C LEU A 123 -13.91 3.89 -3.82
N LYS A 124 -14.56 3.47 -4.91
CA LYS A 124 -16.04 3.33 -4.95
C LYS A 124 -16.52 2.22 -4.03
N LYS A 125 -15.84 1.07 -4.00
CA LYS A 125 -16.17 -0.02 -3.05
C LYS A 125 -15.95 0.43 -1.60
N ALA A 126 -14.89 1.20 -1.33
CA ALA A 126 -14.65 1.78 -0.01
C ALA A 126 -15.76 2.77 0.38
N PHE A 127 -16.18 3.64 -0.55
CA PHE A 127 -17.30 4.56 -0.35
C PHE A 127 -18.61 3.81 -0.05
N ASN A 128 -18.96 2.82 -0.87
CA ASN A 128 -20.17 2.03 -0.70
C ASN A 128 -20.18 1.29 0.65
N TRP A 129 -19.01 0.79 1.09
CA TRP A 129 -18.89 0.18 2.41
C TRP A 129 -19.14 1.21 3.52
N SER A 130 -18.57 2.41 3.42
CA SER A 130 -18.82 3.48 4.39
C SER A 130 -20.28 3.93 4.43
N SER A 131 -20.99 3.93 3.29
CA SER A 131 -22.43 4.19 3.27
C SER A 131 -23.27 3.06 3.85
N SER A 132 -22.75 1.82 3.89
CA SER A 132 -23.45 0.69 4.51
C SER A 132 -23.26 0.57 6.02
N VAL A 133 -22.41 1.42 6.64
CA VAL A 133 -22.25 1.47 8.10
C VAL A 133 -23.61 1.84 8.71
N ARG A 134 -24.13 0.99 9.60
CA ARG A 134 -25.49 1.12 10.13
C ARG A 134 -25.66 2.42 10.92
N TYR A 135 -26.61 3.26 10.52
CA TYR A 135 -26.83 4.55 11.16
C TYR A 135 -27.16 4.38 12.65
N ALA A 136 -26.43 5.07 13.53
CA ALA A 136 -26.65 5.05 14.97
C ALA A 136 -26.15 6.36 15.60
N GLY A 137 -27.01 7.02 16.37
CA GLY A 137 -26.67 8.18 17.19
C GLY A 137 -26.18 7.82 18.60
N ASN A 138 -25.89 8.83 19.42
CA ASN A 138 -25.62 8.72 20.87
C ASN A 138 -24.54 7.71 21.28
N TYR A 139 -23.52 7.50 20.45
CA TYR A 139 -22.40 6.63 20.77
C TYR A 139 -21.28 7.38 21.53
N LYS A 140 -20.54 6.65 22.38
CA LYS A 140 -19.41 7.18 23.14
C LYS A 140 -18.11 6.97 22.36
N VAL A 141 -17.36 8.06 22.16
CA VAL A 141 -15.98 8.04 21.65
C VAL A 141 -15.09 8.83 22.59
N ALA A 142 -13.82 8.44 22.73
CA ALA A 142 -12.86 9.12 23.61
C ALA A 142 -12.74 10.64 23.35
N LYS A 143 -12.85 11.06 22.09
CA LYS A 143 -12.92 12.48 21.70
C LYS A 143 -13.65 12.62 20.37
N LYS A 144 -14.54 13.61 20.25
CA LYS A 144 -15.36 13.89 19.05
C LYS A 144 -14.55 14.45 17.87
N ASN A 145 -13.72 13.62 17.26
CA ASN A 145 -12.87 13.94 16.11
C ASN A 145 -12.83 12.83 15.07
N VAL A 146 -12.39 13.17 13.86
CA VAL A 146 -12.36 12.27 12.70
C VAL A 146 -11.61 10.96 12.95
N THR A 147 -10.53 10.99 13.74
CA THR A 147 -9.75 9.79 14.05
C THR A 147 -10.56 8.80 14.89
N ASN A 148 -11.22 9.27 15.95
CA ASN A 148 -12.00 8.40 16.83
C ASN A 148 -13.32 7.97 16.20
N TYR A 149 -13.96 8.83 15.42
CA TYR A 149 -15.13 8.45 14.62
C TYR A 149 -14.82 7.32 13.65
N ALA A 150 -13.71 7.43 12.91
CA ALA A 150 -13.31 6.36 12.00
C ALA A 150 -12.96 5.05 12.74
N LYS A 151 -12.21 5.12 13.86
CA LYS A 151 -11.91 3.94 14.69
C LYS A 151 -13.19 3.24 15.12
N TYR A 152 -14.13 3.99 15.69
CA TYR A 152 -15.44 3.48 16.10
C TYR A 152 -16.16 2.80 14.94
N GLY A 153 -16.31 3.48 13.80
CA GLY A 153 -16.99 2.93 12.63
C GLY A 153 -16.34 1.67 12.05
N PHE A 154 -15.00 1.61 12.02
CA PHE A 154 -14.30 0.40 11.57
C PHE A 154 -14.47 -0.79 12.51
N GLN A 155 -14.59 -0.54 13.82
CA GLN A 155 -14.69 -1.58 14.85
C GLN A 155 -16.12 -2.08 15.03
N THR A 156 -17.11 -1.20 14.96
CA THR A 156 -18.51 -1.52 15.30
C THR A 156 -19.41 -1.68 14.08
N GLY A 157 -19.01 -1.14 12.92
CA GLY A 157 -19.89 -1.07 11.75
C GLY A 157 -21.13 -0.22 11.97
N ARG A 158 -21.10 0.71 12.95
CA ARG A 158 -22.20 1.60 13.33
C ARG A 158 -21.71 3.05 13.42
N GLY A 159 -22.63 4.01 13.31
CA GLY A 159 -22.37 5.42 13.62
C GLY A 159 -23.21 6.37 12.77
N ASP A 160 -23.09 7.67 13.04
CA ASP A 160 -23.82 8.73 12.33
C ASP A 160 -23.05 9.22 11.08
N CYS A 161 -23.51 10.32 10.48
CA CYS A 161 -22.88 10.93 9.30
C CYS A 161 -21.39 11.26 9.52
N TYR A 162 -20.99 11.66 10.72
CA TYR A 162 -19.58 11.91 11.06
C TYR A 162 -18.75 10.63 11.01
N VAL A 163 -19.28 9.51 11.51
CA VAL A 163 -18.60 8.21 11.45
C VAL A 163 -18.51 7.68 10.03
N GLN A 164 -19.61 7.73 9.29
CA GLN A 164 -19.61 7.27 7.90
C GLN A 164 -18.63 8.06 7.04
N ALA A 165 -18.64 9.40 7.13
CA ALA A 165 -17.66 10.26 6.45
C ALA A 165 -16.23 10.00 6.93
N ALA A 166 -16.01 9.81 8.24
CA ALA A 166 -14.68 9.60 8.81
C ALA A 166 -14.05 8.28 8.34
N THR A 167 -14.84 7.19 8.27
CA THR A 167 -14.33 5.91 7.76
C THR A 167 -13.94 6.02 6.29
N PHE A 168 -14.75 6.67 5.44
CA PHE A 168 -14.42 6.86 4.04
C PHE A 168 -13.17 7.73 3.88
N TYR A 169 -13.09 8.84 4.61
CA TYR A 169 -11.94 9.74 4.64
C TYR A 169 -10.62 9.01 4.93
N GLN A 170 -10.59 8.18 5.97
CA GLN A 170 -9.36 7.46 6.33
C GLN A 170 -8.96 6.45 5.24
N MET A 171 -9.92 5.75 4.64
CA MET A 171 -9.63 4.84 3.50
C MET A 171 -9.11 5.61 2.29
N ALA A 172 -9.72 6.74 1.94
CA ALA A 172 -9.27 7.58 0.83
C ALA A 172 -7.85 8.14 1.08
N LYS A 173 -7.55 8.60 2.30
CA LYS A 173 -6.21 9.06 2.67
C LYS A 173 -5.16 7.96 2.60
N VAL A 174 -5.48 6.74 3.06
CA VAL A 174 -4.51 5.63 3.01
C VAL A 174 -4.30 5.11 1.59
N ALA A 175 -5.31 5.20 0.72
CA ALA A 175 -5.16 5.02 -0.73
C ALA A 175 -4.33 6.16 -1.37
N GLY A 176 -4.14 7.25 -0.64
CA GLY A 176 -3.32 8.42 -0.99
C GLY A 176 -4.00 9.36 -1.97
N TYR A 177 -5.31 9.52 -1.85
CA TYR A 177 -6.05 10.64 -2.41
C TYR A 177 -5.82 11.90 -1.55
N ASP A 178 -5.89 13.07 -2.17
CA ASP A 178 -5.98 14.36 -1.46
C ASP A 178 -7.40 14.51 -0.91
N ALA A 179 -7.67 13.77 0.16
CA ALA A 179 -8.95 13.74 0.84
C ALA A 179 -8.96 14.67 2.05
N LYS A 180 -10.06 15.41 2.21
CA LYS A 180 -10.33 16.29 3.35
C LYS A 180 -11.66 15.90 3.99
N TYR A 181 -11.63 15.73 5.30
CA TYR A 181 -12.83 15.52 6.09
C TYR A 181 -13.44 16.89 6.40
N VAL A 182 -14.70 17.09 6.04
CA VAL A 182 -15.39 18.35 6.24
C VAL A 182 -16.50 18.17 7.27
N LYS A 183 -16.52 19.04 8.27
CA LYS A 183 -17.66 19.25 9.15
C LYS A 183 -18.34 20.55 8.71
N GLY A 184 -19.65 20.52 8.66
CA GLY A 184 -20.46 21.65 8.23
C GLY A 184 -21.91 21.41 8.56
N SER A 185 -22.78 21.97 7.73
CA SER A 185 -24.21 21.78 7.79
C SER A 185 -24.78 21.57 6.40
N VAL A 186 -25.99 21.05 6.33
CA VAL A 186 -26.79 20.99 5.10
C VAL A 186 -28.10 21.74 5.33
N LYS A 187 -28.63 22.39 4.29
CA LYS A 187 -29.96 23.00 4.41
C LYS A 187 -31.02 21.92 4.59
N LYS A 188 -31.89 22.11 5.60
CA LYS A 188 -33.00 21.22 5.91
C LYS A 188 -34.23 22.07 6.25
N GLY A 189 -35.18 22.12 5.32
CA GLY A 189 -36.31 23.05 5.41
C GLY A 189 -35.83 24.51 5.48
N LYS A 190 -36.31 25.27 6.46
CA LYS A 190 -35.86 26.65 6.74
C LYS A 190 -34.55 26.75 7.54
N GLY A 191 -34.00 25.62 8.01
CA GLY A 191 -32.85 25.59 8.92
C GLY A 191 -31.60 24.89 8.37
N LEU A 192 -30.58 24.79 9.23
CA LEU A 192 -29.34 24.06 8.98
C LEU A 192 -29.25 22.83 9.88
N ALA A 193 -28.96 21.67 9.31
CA ALA A 193 -28.69 20.45 10.06
C ALA A 193 -27.18 20.13 10.05
N PRO A 194 -26.53 19.89 11.20
CA PRO A 194 -25.12 19.51 11.24
C PRO A 194 -24.84 18.26 10.41
N HIS A 195 -23.76 18.28 9.63
CA HIS A 195 -23.44 17.20 8.69
C HIS A 195 -21.93 17.07 8.46
N ALA A 196 -21.51 15.92 7.98
CA ALA A 196 -20.14 15.68 7.58
C ALA A 196 -20.04 14.89 6.28
N TRP A 197 -19.03 15.24 5.48
CA TRP A 197 -18.74 14.62 4.20
C TRP A 197 -17.24 14.66 3.92
N VAL A 198 -16.84 14.12 2.79
CA VAL A 198 -15.44 14.10 2.35
C VAL A 198 -15.29 14.85 1.04
N GLU A 199 -14.29 15.72 0.98
CA GLU A 199 -13.84 16.31 -0.28
C GLU A 199 -12.63 15.54 -0.79
N ILE A 200 -12.58 15.23 -2.08
CA ILE A 200 -11.38 14.71 -2.73
C ILE A 200 -11.04 15.58 -3.94
N LYS A 201 -9.80 16.08 -4.00
CA LYS A 201 -9.29 16.78 -5.19
C LYS A 201 -8.84 15.80 -6.26
N SER A 202 -9.26 16.04 -7.49
CA SER A 202 -8.85 15.30 -8.68
C SER A 202 -8.81 16.26 -9.86
N ASN A 203 -7.67 16.33 -10.54
CA ASN A 203 -7.44 17.20 -11.71
C ASN A 203 -7.81 18.68 -11.44
N GLY A 204 -7.34 19.23 -10.32
CA GLY A 204 -7.63 20.62 -9.91
C GLY A 204 -9.04 20.86 -9.38
N LYS A 205 -9.99 19.94 -9.62
CA LYS A 205 -11.39 20.06 -9.17
C LYS A 205 -11.62 19.35 -7.84
N THR A 206 -12.43 19.97 -6.98
CA THR A 206 -12.86 19.36 -5.71
C THR A 206 -14.21 18.69 -5.91
N TYR A 207 -14.30 17.42 -5.52
CA TYR A 207 -15.55 16.65 -5.55
C TYR A 207 -15.97 16.28 -4.12
N VAL A 208 -17.28 16.24 -3.90
CA VAL A 208 -17.91 15.84 -2.65
C VAL A 208 -18.25 14.35 -2.68
N TYR A 209 -18.04 13.70 -1.55
CA TYR A 209 -18.37 12.32 -1.30
C TYR A 209 -19.11 12.26 0.03
N ASP A 210 -20.38 11.91 -0.02
CA ASP A 210 -21.28 11.87 1.11
C ASP A 210 -21.85 10.47 1.29
N PRO A 211 -21.21 9.63 2.12
CA PRO A 211 -21.68 8.27 2.38
C PRO A 211 -23.06 8.24 3.04
N ASN A 212 -23.41 9.25 3.84
CA ASN A 212 -24.70 9.31 4.53
C ASN A 212 -25.83 9.63 3.56
N PHE A 213 -25.63 10.63 2.71
CA PHE A 213 -26.56 10.89 1.60
C PHE A 213 -26.71 9.65 0.70
N GLN A 214 -25.61 8.96 0.38
CA GLN A 214 -25.69 7.73 -0.40
C GLN A 214 -26.51 6.64 0.32
N SER A 215 -26.38 6.52 1.65
CA SER A 215 -27.16 5.58 2.45
C SER A 215 -28.66 5.90 2.41
N GLU A 216 -29.03 7.17 2.54
CA GLU A 216 -30.42 7.62 2.64
C GLU A 216 -31.14 7.66 1.28
N PHE A 217 -30.45 8.14 0.25
CA PHE A 217 -31.06 8.47 -1.04
C PHE A 217 -30.57 7.57 -2.19
N GLY A 218 -29.56 6.74 -1.95
CA GLY A 218 -28.98 5.87 -2.99
C GLY A 218 -29.97 4.93 -3.66
N LYS A 219 -30.88 4.34 -2.86
CA LYS A 219 -31.94 3.45 -3.38
C LYS A 219 -32.99 4.17 -4.22
N LYS A 220 -33.08 5.50 -4.08
CA LYS A 220 -34.02 6.36 -4.83
C LYS A 220 -33.40 6.89 -6.13
N GLY A 221 -32.27 6.33 -6.57
CA GLY A 221 -31.57 6.72 -7.82
C GLY A 221 -30.59 7.89 -7.67
N TYR A 222 -30.45 8.48 -6.48
CA TYR A 222 -29.47 9.55 -6.25
C TYR A 222 -28.07 8.99 -5.94
N THR A 223 -27.04 9.83 -6.10
CA THR A 223 -25.68 9.44 -5.71
C THR A 223 -25.02 10.48 -4.82
N GLY A 224 -24.35 10.01 -3.77
CA GLY A 224 -23.45 10.80 -2.95
C GLY A 224 -21.99 10.65 -3.35
N TYR A 225 -21.68 9.95 -4.46
CA TYR A 225 -20.31 9.65 -4.86
C TYR A 225 -19.81 10.61 -5.94
N LYS A 226 -18.71 11.32 -5.67
CA LYS A 226 -18.04 12.21 -6.63
C LYS A 226 -19.00 13.24 -7.24
N ILE A 227 -19.78 13.91 -6.39
CA ILE A 227 -20.70 14.98 -6.81
C ILE A 227 -19.99 16.34 -6.76
N THR A 228 -20.57 17.36 -7.39
CA THR A 228 -20.14 18.75 -7.24
C THR A 228 -21.04 19.51 -6.28
N TYR A 229 -20.48 20.56 -5.64
CA TYR A 229 -21.30 21.50 -4.88
C TYR A 229 -22.40 22.10 -5.78
N GLY A 230 -23.63 22.17 -5.28
CA GLY A 230 -24.78 22.71 -6.01
C GLY A 230 -25.38 21.77 -7.06
N GLN A 231 -24.91 20.51 -7.17
CA GLN A 231 -25.47 19.55 -8.12
C GLN A 231 -26.95 19.28 -7.82
N LYS A 232 -27.82 19.36 -8.85
CA LYS A 232 -29.25 19.05 -8.74
C LYS A 232 -29.44 17.63 -8.19
N GLY A 233 -30.41 17.47 -7.28
CA GLY A 233 -30.68 16.19 -6.63
C GLY A 233 -29.66 15.80 -5.54
N THR A 234 -28.91 16.76 -4.99
CA THR A 234 -27.99 16.55 -3.86
C THR A 234 -28.26 17.56 -2.74
N LEU A 235 -27.66 17.36 -1.57
CA LEU A 235 -27.80 18.30 -0.45
C LEU A 235 -27.12 19.64 -0.76
N GLN A 236 -27.66 20.71 -0.16
CA GLN A 236 -27.01 22.01 -0.17
C GLN A 236 -26.04 22.11 1.01
N TYR A 237 -24.78 21.81 0.73
CA TYR A 237 -23.69 21.79 1.71
C TYR A 237 -23.20 23.21 2.05
N VAL A 238 -23.18 23.51 3.35
CA VAL A 238 -22.65 24.75 3.92
C VAL A 238 -21.46 24.38 4.80
N LYS A 239 -20.26 24.85 4.43
CA LYS A 239 -19.06 24.63 5.23
C LYS A 239 -19.15 25.50 6.48
N THR A 240 -18.71 24.99 7.63
CA THR A 240 -18.46 25.86 8.77
C THR A 240 -17.35 26.83 8.37
N SER A 241 -17.65 28.12 8.25
CA SER A 241 -16.60 29.14 8.19
C SER A 241 -15.77 28.98 9.45
N LYS A 242 -14.45 28.81 9.31
CA LYS A 242 -13.58 29.17 10.42
C LYS A 242 -13.85 30.64 10.65
N GLY A 243 -14.39 31.00 11.81
CA GLY A 243 -14.41 32.40 12.25
C GLY A 243 -13.03 32.99 12.01
N ARG A 244 -13.04 34.23 11.51
CA ARG A 244 -11.85 35.10 11.44
C ARG A 244 -11.08 35.04 12.75
#